data_AF-A0A8G1QXV0-F1
#
_entry.id   AF-A0A8G1QXV0-F1
#
_cell.length_a   1.000
_cell.length_b   1.000
_cell.length_c   1.000
_cell.angle_alpha   90.00
_cell.angle_beta   90.00
_cell.angle_gamma   90.00
#
_symmetry.space_group_name_H-M   'P 1'
#
loop_
_entity.id
_entity.type
_entity.pdbx_description
1 polymer ?
#
loop_
_entity_poly.entity_id
_entity_poly.type
_entity_poly.pdbx_seq_one_letter_code
_entity_poly.pdbx_strand_id
1 'polypeptide(L)'
;MDVNKFPYELLSIINSYAADWVGFESLLEVSPQLKELFSDDSDTKADIEAVGLVESILQQNPVMRYELHSLFRMVLKLRQPSMANVSLAEFMAQDHSSSLMVSFPSVSRVMLKELVGIAANIQRLACACLTTFLHRVRMVQPRCWVEDKEEGTEPYQPREAGPSSWIEEYRVYRALWHLQLYSDLSIAGRRLNWPQCDLEDWWFEQMKWDQVPVVLGEEVLAISECLEALDGVCPTLHTTKGMATRFYNEKHLFEIHLISQLPNARQLRHEFDTWAPPSPPKIADAEETSRMDVWGQGVTSIHRNRMATIFRVCQLRTSTHPARHQVCQIQDSRPWRGLGMPIWDLWRCYCLGLYAAKYPRGRHRGPIPAPDGSSVPEGCSPADCGFEIDYRISVFLHARMQMEDKKRKGMVSK
;
A
#
# COMPACT_ATOMS: atom_id res chain seq x y z
N MET A 1 4.07 3.67 -45.36
CA MET A 1 4.90 3.26 -44.21
C MET A 1 3.96 2.48 -43.31
N ASP A 2 4.10 1.16 -43.28
CA ASP A 2 3.17 0.27 -42.60
C ASP A 2 3.41 0.42 -41.09
N VAL A 3 2.47 1.07 -40.39
CA VAL A 3 2.55 1.34 -38.94
C VAL A 3 2.48 0.03 -38.12
N ASN A 4 2.22 -1.10 -38.78
CA ASN A 4 2.01 -2.41 -38.18
C ASN A 4 3.28 -3.24 -37.91
N LYS A 5 4.47 -2.68 -38.12
CA LYS A 5 5.74 -3.35 -37.78
C LYS A 5 6.58 -2.47 -36.86
N PHE A 6 6.23 -2.42 -35.58
CA PHE A 6 7.11 -1.86 -34.57
C PHE A 6 8.18 -2.92 -34.26
N PRO A 7 9.49 -2.63 -34.45
CA PRO A 7 10.55 -3.55 -34.06
C PRO A 7 10.45 -3.88 -32.57
N TYR A 8 10.64 -5.15 -32.22
CA TYR A 8 10.59 -5.63 -30.84
C TYR A 8 11.53 -4.84 -29.92
N GLU A 9 12.70 -4.44 -30.43
CA GLU A 9 13.68 -3.62 -29.73
C GLU A 9 13.10 -2.28 -29.31
N LEU A 10 12.28 -1.65 -30.17
CA LEU A 10 11.61 -0.39 -29.85
C LEU A 10 10.49 -0.59 -28.82
N LEU A 11 9.77 -1.71 -28.85
CA LEU A 11 8.76 -2.04 -27.83
C LEU A 11 9.41 -2.30 -26.47
N SER A 12 10.53 -3.02 -26.43
CA SER A 12 11.33 -3.24 -25.22
C SER A 12 11.86 -1.91 -24.66
N ILE A 13 12.29 -0.99 -25.53
CA ILE A 13 12.68 0.37 -25.13
C ILE A 13 11.48 1.14 -24.55
N ILE A 14 10.36 1.22 -25.25
CA ILE A 14 9.15 1.92 -24.75
C ILE A 14 8.72 1.36 -23.40
N ASN A 15 8.71 0.04 -23.27
CA ASN A 15 8.29 -0.66 -22.06
C ASN A 15 9.29 -0.46 -20.89
N SER A 16 10.59 -0.40 -21.17
CA SER A 16 11.60 -0.08 -20.15
C SER A 16 11.57 1.39 -19.71
N TYR A 17 11.14 2.30 -20.59
CA TYR A 17 10.99 3.72 -20.27
C TYR A 17 9.71 4.03 -19.46
N ALA A 18 8.57 3.42 -19.81
CA ALA A 18 7.32 3.62 -19.08
C ALA A 18 7.25 2.72 -17.83
N ALA A 19 7.69 1.46 -17.96
CA ALA A 19 7.69 0.42 -16.95
C ALA A 19 6.39 0.37 -16.12
N ASP A 20 5.25 0.59 -16.75
CA ASP A 20 3.93 0.58 -16.13
C ASP A 20 3.08 -0.59 -16.67
N TRP A 21 2.20 -1.12 -15.82
CA TRP A 21 1.39 -2.29 -16.18
C TRP A 21 0.18 -1.93 -17.04
N VAL A 22 -0.39 -0.74 -16.80
CA VAL A 22 -1.59 -0.28 -17.51
C VAL A 22 -1.30 0.10 -18.96
N GLY A 23 -0.20 0.78 -19.21
CA GLY A 23 0.31 1.05 -20.56
C GLY A 23 0.75 -0.23 -21.24
N PHE A 24 1.41 -1.16 -20.54
CA PHE A 24 1.73 -2.47 -21.12
C PHE A 24 0.49 -3.26 -21.52
N GLU A 25 -0.53 -3.36 -20.65
CA GLU A 25 -1.81 -3.99 -20.98
C GLU A 25 -2.49 -3.30 -22.17
N SER A 26 -2.49 -1.96 -22.20
CA SER A 26 -3.04 -1.20 -23.32
C SER A 26 -2.29 -1.48 -24.63
N LEU A 27 -0.96 -1.63 -24.58
CA LEU A 27 -0.13 -2.02 -25.71
C LEU A 27 -0.46 -3.44 -26.22
N LEU A 28 -0.77 -4.38 -25.32
CA LEU A 28 -1.25 -5.72 -25.71
C LEU A 28 -2.59 -5.66 -26.45
N GLU A 29 -3.46 -4.71 -26.11
CA GLU A 29 -4.76 -4.53 -26.77
C GLU A 29 -4.61 -3.92 -28.18
N VAL A 30 -3.71 -2.95 -28.36
CA VAL A 30 -3.58 -2.18 -29.61
C VAL A 30 -2.54 -2.73 -30.60
N SER A 31 -1.54 -3.50 -30.14
CA SER A 31 -0.48 -4.03 -31.00
C SER A 31 -0.75 -5.49 -31.37
N PRO A 32 -1.06 -5.81 -32.65
CA PRO A 32 -1.29 -7.19 -33.08
C PRO A 32 -0.09 -8.11 -32.83
N GLN A 33 1.13 -7.59 -32.98
CA GLN A 33 2.37 -8.34 -32.77
C GLN A 33 2.54 -8.76 -31.31
N LEU A 34 2.32 -7.83 -30.37
CA LEU A 34 2.35 -8.16 -28.96
C LEU A 34 1.18 -9.07 -28.59
N LYS A 35 0.00 -8.83 -29.16
CA LYS A 35 -1.16 -9.68 -28.94
C LYS A 35 -0.89 -11.13 -29.38
N GLU A 36 -0.17 -11.34 -30.47
CA GLU A 36 0.22 -12.67 -30.97
C GLU A 36 1.11 -13.43 -29.95
N LEU A 37 2.09 -12.74 -29.36
CA LEU A 37 2.95 -13.29 -28.29
C LEU A 37 2.15 -13.79 -27.07
N PHE A 38 0.98 -13.20 -26.83
CA PHE A 38 0.08 -13.51 -25.72
C PHE A 38 -1.26 -14.17 -26.17
N SER A 39 -1.39 -14.63 -27.43
CA SER A 39 -2.67 -15.13 -27.98
C SER A 39 -3.10 -16.51 -27.46
N ASP A 40 -4.43 -16.70 -27.35
CA ASP A 40 -5.13 -17.68 -26.51
C ASP A 40 -5.26 -19.13 -27.06
N ASP A 41 -4.35 -19.59 -27.93
CA ASP A 41 -4.42 -20.96 -28.47
C ASP A 41 -3.92 -22.00 -27.45
N SER A 42 -4.82 -22.41 -26.56
CA SER A 42 -4.68 -23.49 -25.54
C SER A 42 -3.48 -23.33 -24.60
N ASP A 43 -3.31 -24.28 -23.66
CA ASP A 43 -2.33 -24.28 -22.55
C ASP A 43 -0.87 -24.45 -23.03
N THR A 44 -0.50 -23.72 -24.07
CA THR A 44 0.81 -23.69 -24.70
C THR A 44 1.77 -22.84 -23.89
N LYS A 45 3.05 -23.22 -23.96
CA LYS A 45 4.13 -22.51 -23.26
C LYS A 45 4.18 -21.05 -23.72
N ALA A 46 4.40 -20.14 -22.78
CA ALA A 46 4.61 -18.74 -23.05
C ALA A 46 5.80 -18.55 -24.00
N ASP A 47 5.73 -17.53 -24.85
CA ASP A 47 6.86 -17.14 -25.68
C ASP A 47 7.99 -16.59 -24.80
N ILE A 48 9.23 -16.92 -25.12
CA ILE A 48 10.41 -16.44 -24.38
C ILE A 48 10.51 -14.91 -24.42
N GLU A 49 10.09 -14.29 -25.51
CA GLU A 49 10.05 -12.84 -25.67
C GLU A 49 8.97 -12.22 -24.79
N ALA A 50 7.78 -12.85 -24.71
CA ALA A 50 6.71 -12.42 -23.81
C ALA A 50 7.15 -12.45 -22.34
N VAL A 51 7.81 -13.54 -21.93
CA VAL A 51 8.36 -13.68 -20.58
C VAL A 51 9.47 -12.65 -20.33
N GLY A 52 10.34 -12.41 -21.32
CA GLY A 52 11.38 -11.39 -21.26
C GLY A 52 10.84 -9.98 -21.07
N LEU A 53 9.74 -9.63 -21.75
CA LEU A 53 9.07 -8.33 -21.58
C LEU A 53 8.49 -8.15 -20.18
N VAL A 54 7.78 -9.16 -19.66
CA VAL A 54 7.20 -9.12 -18.30
C VAL A 54 8.32 -9.02 -17.25
N GLU A 55 9.38 -9.81 -17.41
CA GLU A 55 10.53 -9.76 -16.51
C GLU A 55 11.24 -8.39 -16.57
N SER A 56 11.34 -7.77 -17.74
CA SER A 56 11.87 -6.41 -17.89
C SER A 56 11.04 -5.39 -17.10
N ILE A 57 9.71 -5.45 -17.18
CA ILE A 57 8.83 -4.58 -16.38
C ILE A 57 9.04 -4.84 -14.89
N LEU A 58 9.10 -6.11 -14.46
CA LEU A 58 9.32 -6.45 -13.04
C LEU A 58 10.62 -5.84 -12.49
N GLN A 59 11.66 -5.75 -13.33
CA GLN A 59 12.96 -5.19 -12.96
C GLN A 59 13.01 -3.66 -13.02
N GLN A 60 12.31 -3.05 -13.99
CA GLN A 60 12.36 -1.59 -14.21
C GLN A 60 11.26 -0.83 -13.46
N ASN A 61 10.11 -1.46 -13.20
CA ASN A 61 8.99 -0.81 -12.54
C ASN A 61 9.41 -0.34 -11.13
N PRO A 62 9.21 0.96 -10.82
CA PRO A 62 9.69 1.56 -9.59
C PRO A 62 9.21 0.90 -8.29
N VAL A 63 8.07 0.22 -8.28
CA VAL A 63 7.55 -0.48 -7.08
C VAL A 63 7.79 -1.99 -7.15
N MET A 64 7.71 -2.63 -8.32
CA MET A 64 7.84 -4.09 -8.44
C MET A 64 9.23 -4.61 -8.09
N ARG A 65 10.28 -3.86 -8.44
CA ARG A 65 11.66 -4.29 -8.23
C ARG A 65 12.06 -4.47 -6.75
N TYR A 66 11.26 -3.95 -5.83
CA TYR A 66 11.49 -4.04 -4.38
C TYR A 66 10.56 -5.08 -3.75
N GLU A 67 10.93 -6.36 -3.84
CA GLU A 67 10.24 -7.53 -3.25
C GLU A 67 8.86 -7.89 -3.84
N LEU A 68 8.12 -6.94 -4.43
CA LEU A 68 6.77 -7.20 -4.95
C LEU A 68 6.78 -8.12 -6.19
N HIS A 69 7.88 -8.16 -6.95
CA HIS A 69 8.07 -9.14 -8.01
C HIS A 69 8.01 -10.59 -7.50
N SER A 70 8.41 -10.85 -6.25
CA SER A 70 8.28 -12.18 -5.65
C SER A 70 6.82 -12.54 -5.44
N LEU A 71 5.98 -11.59 -5.00
CA LEU A 71 4.53 -11.79 -4.85
C LEU A 71 3.87 -12.06 -6.21
N PHE A 72 4.24 -11.32 -7.25
CA PHE A 72 3.82 -11.58 -8.63
C PHE A 72 4.12 -13.02 -9.04
N ARG A 73 5.35 -13.48 -8.79
CA ARG A 73 5.80 -14.83 -9.16
C ARG A 73 5.13 -15.92 -8.33
N MET A 74 4.84 -15.66 -7.04
CA MET A 74 4.05 -16.56 -6.21
C MET A 74 2.64 -16.73 -6.80
N VAL A 75 1.97 -15.63 -7.12
CA VAL A 75 0.63 -15.64 -7.75
C VAL A 75 0.65 -16.42 -9.06
N LEU A 76 1.64 -16.16 -9.92
CA LEU A 76 1.81 -16.90 -11.17
C LEU A 76 1.94 -18.41 -10.92
N LYS A 77 2.84 -18.83 -10.02
CA LYS A 77 3.07 -20.25 -9.69
C LYS A 77 1.80 -20.90 -9.12
N LEU A 78 1.03 -20.21 -8.27
CA LEU A 78 -0.21 -20.74 -7.68
C LEU A 78 -1.28 -20.98 -8.74
N ARG A 79 -1.32 -20.16 -9.80
CA ARG A 79 -2.32 -20.27 -10.87
C ARG A 79 -1.98 -21.34 -11.91
N GLN A 80 -0.72 -21.78 -11.97
CA GLN A 80 -0.28 -22.85 -12.88
C GLN A 80 -1.06 -24.15 -12.66
N PRO A 81 -1.65 -24.75 -13.71
CA PRO A 81 -2.30 -26.05 -13.62
C PRO A 81 -1.33 -27.18 -13.28
N SER A 82 -0.08 -27.05 -13.71
CA SER A 82 1.00 -28.03 -13.54
C SER A 82 1.67 -28.00 -12.17
N MET A 83 1.16 -27.19 -11.24
CA MET A 83 1.73 -27.09 -9.90
C MET A 83 1.70 -28.46 -9.21
N ALA A 84 2.89 -28.95 -8.86
CA ALA A 84 3.04 -30.23 -8.17
C ALA A 84 2.27 -30.24 -6.84
N ASN A 85 1.84 -31.43 -6.40
CA ASN A 85 1.21 -31.60 -5.09
C ASN A 85 2.26 -31.41 -3.99
N VAL A 86 2.49 -30.15 -3.61
CA VAL A 86 3.40 -29.71 -2.55
C VAL A 86 2.57 -29.21 -1.37
N SER A 87 3.08 -29.29 -0.15
CA SER A 87 2.48 -28.64 1.01
C SER A 87 2.62 -27.12 0.95
N LEU A 88 1.81 -26.39 1.73
CA LEU A 88 1.94 -24.93 1.87
C LEU A 88 3.35 -24.53 2.33
N ALA A 89 3.89 -25.23 3.34
CA ALA A 89 5.22 -24.96 3.87
C ALA A 89 6.32 -25.16 2.81
N GLU A 90 6.24 -26.24 2.03
CA GLU A 90 7.16 -26.48 0.91
C GLU A 90 7.03 -25.42 -0.17
N PHE A 91 5.81 -24.98 -0.49
CA PHE A 91 5.60 -23.88 -1.44
C PHE A 91 6.28 -22.60 -0.95
N MET A 92 6.02 -22.20 0.30
CA MET A 92 6.55 -20.97 0.88
C MET A 92 8.08 -20.98 1.06
N ALA A 93 8.67 -22.16 1.22
CA ALA A 93 10.11 -22.32 1.33
C ALA A 93 10.85 -22.18 -0.01
N GLN A 94 10.14 -22.15 -1.15
CA GLN A 94 10.76 -21.99 -2.46
C GLN A 94 11.33 -20.58 -2.65
N ASP A 95 12.38 -20.48 -3.47
CA ASP A 95 12.83 -19.17 -3.92
C ASP A 95 11.86 -18.61 -4.97
N HIS A 96 11.17 -17.54 -4.60
CA HIS A 96 10.28 -16.76 -5.47
C HIS A 96 10.95 -15.50 -6.03
N SER A 97 12.19 -15.19 -5.61
CA SER A 97 12.96 -14.04 -6.08
C SER A 97 13.77 -14.32 -7.36
N SER A 98 13.87 -15.59 -7.76
CA SER A 98 14.47 -16.01 -9.03
C SER A 98 13.70 -15.52 -10.26
N SER A 99 14.44 -15.12 -11.29
CA SER A 99 13.91 -14.60 -12.56
C SER A 99 12.94 -15.57 -13.25
N LEU A 100 11.89 -15.04 -13.87
CA LEU A 100 10.98 -15.83 -14.71
C LEU A 100 11.72 -16.53 -15.86
N MET A 101 12.83 -15.98 -16.33
CA MET A 101 13.67 -16.58 -17.38
C MET A 101 14.26 -17.92 -16.96
N VAL A 102 14.50 -18.14 -15.65
CA VAL A 102 15.02 -19.41 -15.12
C VAL A 102 13.92 -20.47 -15.05
N SER A 103 12.68 -20.05 -14.76
CA SER A 103 11.51 -20.95 -14.65
C SER A 103 10.67 -21.01 -15.94
N PHE A 104 11.17 -20.40 -17.02
CA PHE A 104 10.54 -20.26 -18.33
C PHE A 104 9.80 -21.52 -18.84
N PRO A 105 10.38 -22.74 -18.76
CA PRO A 105 9.75 -23.92 -19.35
C PRO A 105 8.37 -24.27 -18.77
N SER A 106 8.00 -23.69 -17.63
CA SER A 106 6.77 -23.93 -16.90
C SER A 106 5.71 -22.83 -17.07
N VAL A 107 6.02 -21.69 -17.71
CA VAL A 107 5.09 -20.54 -17.79
C VAL A 107 4.04 -20.75 -18.89
N SER A 108 2.75 -20.82 -18.53
CA SER A 108 1.64 -20.83 -19.49
C SER A 108 1.39 -19.43 -20.06
N ARG A 109 1.15 -19.34 -21.37
CA ARG A 109 0.88 -18.07 -22.06
C ARG A 109 -0.37 -17.37 -21.53
N VAL A 110 -1.45 -18.14 -21.33
CA VAL A 110 -2.73 -17.63 -20.81
C VAL A 110 -2.55 -17.06 -19.40
N MET A 111 -1.81 -17.78 -18.56
CA MET A 111 -1.51 -17.33 -17.19
C MET A 111 -0.64 -16.07 -17.19
N LEU A 112 0.34 -15.97 -18.09
CA LEU A 112 1.18 -14.77 -18.19
C LEU A 112 0.35 -13.54 -18.58
N LYS A 113 -0.55 -13.68 -19.56
CA LYS A 113 -1.48 -12.61 -19.98
C LYS A 113 -2.44 -12.21 -18.85
N GLU A 114 -3.01 -13.19 -18.15
CA GLU A 114 -3.89 -12.93 -17.01
C GLU A 114 -3.15 -12.16 -15.91
N LEU A 115 -1.90 -12.54 -15.60
CA LEU A 115 -1.08 -11.86 -14.62
C LEU A 115 -0.73 -10.42 -14.99
N VAL A 116 -0.52 -10.13 -16.28
CA VAL A 116 -0.38 -8.74 -16.76
C VAL A 116 -1.66 -7.95 -16.50
N GLY A 117 -2.83 -8.54 -16.78
CA GLY A 117 -4.12 -7.92 -16.48
C GLY A 117 -4.34 -7.68 -14.98
N ILE A 118 -3.93 -8.62 -14.13
CA ILE A 118 -3.97 -8.47 -12.67
C ILE A 118 -3.06 -7.33 -12.21
N ALA A 119 -1.84 -7.26 -12.72
CA ALA A 119 -0.90 -6.21 -12.36
C ALA A 119 -1.40 -4.81 -12.82
N ALA A 120 -2.01 -4.73 -14.01
CA ALA A 120 -2.64 -3.52 -14.51
C ALA A 120 -3.87 -3.13 -13.67
N ASN A 121 -4.69 -4.10 -13.25
CA ASN A 121 -5.81 -3.87 -12.35
C ASN A 121 -5.32 -3.35 -10.98
N ILE A 122 -4.28 -3.96 -10.40
CA ILE A 122 -3.66 -3.50 -9.15
C ILE A 122 -3.17 -2.06 -9.27
N GLN A 123 -2.53 -1.68 -10.38
CA GLN A 123 -2.12 -0.29 -10.60
C GLN A 123 -3.32 0.68 -10.60
N ARG A 124 -4.41 0.34 -11.29
CA ARG A 124 -5.64 1.16 -11.29
C ARG A 124 -6.24 1.27 -9.89
N LEU A 125 -6.33 0.15 -9.15
CA LEU A 125 -6.82 0.13 -7.78
C LEU A 125 -5.93 0.96 -6.83
N ALA A 126 -4.61 0.92 -7.03
CA ALA A 126 -3.68 1.73 -6.24
C ALA A 126 -3.96 3.23 -6.43
N CYS A 127 -4.12 3.66 -7.69
CA CYS A 127 -4.47 5.05 -8.02
C CYS A 127 -5.82 5.47 -7.42
N ALA A 128 -6.83 4.60 -7.48
CA ALA A 128 -8.14 4.84 -6.89
C ALA A 128 -8.10 4.98 -5.37
N CYS A 129 -7.38 4.09 -4.68
CA CYS A 129 -7.18 4.13 -3.23
C CYS A 129 -6.45 5.40 -2.79
N LEU A 130 -5.34 5.76 -3.45
CA LEU A 130 -4.55 6.95 -3.14
C LEU A 130 -5.37 8.23 -3.35
N THR A 131 -6.06 8.34 -4.48
CA THR A 131 -6.96 9.48 -4.78
C THR A 131 -8.02 9.62 -3.69
N THR A 132 -8.61 8.50 -3.29
CA THR A 132 -9.65 8.46 -2.26
C THR A 132 -9.13 8.88 -0.89
N PHE A 133 -7.97 8.37 -0.47
CA PHE A 133 -7.40 8.76 0.82
C PHE A 133 -6.93 10.22 0.82
N LEU A 134 -6.29 10.70 -0.26
CA LEU A 134 -5.90 12.10 -0.41
C LEU A 134 -7.11 13.03 -0.32
N HIS A 135 -8.20 12.68 -1.01
CA HIS A 135 -9.45 13.44 -0.90
C HIS A 135 -9.97 13.48 0.54
N ARG A 136 -10.04 12.33 1.21
CA ARG A 136 -10.52 12.25 2.60
C ARG A 136 -9.65 13.06 3.57
N VAL A 137 -8.33 13.00 3.43
CA VAL A 137 -7.41 13.72 4.33
C VAL A 137 -7.48 15.23 4.11
N ARG A 138 -7.64 15.69 2.86
CA ARG A 138 -7.83 17.11 2.52
C ARG A 138 -9.14 17.70 3.05
N MET A 139 -10.15 16.87 3.26
CA MET A 139 -11.43 17.28 3.85
C MET A 139 -11.36 17.48 5.36
N VAL A 140 -10.27 17.06 6.02
CA VAL A 140 -10.09 17.29 7.46
C VAL A 140 -9.69 18.75 7.68
N GLN A 141 -10.31 19.37 8.68
CA GLN A 141 -9.96 20.71 9.16
C GLN A 141 -9.19 20.57 10.49
N PRO A 142 -7.86 20.42 10.45
CA PRO A 142 -7.08 20.19 11.65
C PRO A 142 -7.05 21.41 12.56
N ARG A 143 -6.76 21.17 13.83
CA ARG A 143 -6.68 22.20 14.87
C ARG A 143 -5.46 21.98 15.74
N CYS A 144 -4.87 23.05 16.24
CA CYS A 144 -3.72 23.05 17.14
C CYS A 144 -4.03 23.75 18.46
N TRP A 145 -3.15 23.58 19.43
CA TRP A 145 -3.20 24.32 20.69
C TRP A 145 -2.73 25.76 20.48
N VAL A 146 -3.27 26.67 21.29
CA VAL A 146 -2.82 28.06 21.35
C VAL A 146 -1.72 28.15 22.41
N GLU A 147 -0.50 28.56 22.02
CA GLU A 147 0.72 28.47 22.86
C GLU A 147 0.68 29.25 24.20
N ASP A 148 -0.34 30.09 24.44
CA ASP A 148 -0.44 30.93 25.64
C ASP A 148 -1.78 30.86 26.39
N LYS A 149 -2.62 29.84 26.14
CA LYS A 149 -3.94 29.73 26.79
C LYS A 149 -4.19 28.37 27.44
N GLU A 150 -4.59 28.38 28.72
CA GLU A 150 -5.14 27.21 29.43
C GLU A 150 -6.48 26.73 28.86
N GLU A 151 -7.11 27.53 27.99
CA GLU A 151 -8.34 27.16 27.31
C GLU A 151 -8.31 27.68 25.85
N GLY A 152 -8.19 26.77 24.87
CA GLY A 152 -8.37 27.14 23.47
C GLY A 152 -7.66 26.23 22.45
N THR A 153 -8.27 26.08 21.28
CA THR A 153 -7.66 25.47 20.10
C THR A 153 -7.97 26.31 18.88
N GLU A 154 -7.05 26.40 17.93
CA GLU A 154 -7.19 27.22 16.71
C GLU A 154 -7.06 26.36 15.44
N PRO A 155 -7.60 26.82 14.29
CA PRO A 155 -7.42 26.12 13.03
C PRO A 155 -5.94 26.01 12.64
N TYR A 156 -5.49 24.80 12.32
CA TYR A 156 -4.20 24.58 11.68
C TYR A 156 -4.39 24.64 10.16
N GLN A 157 -3.52 25.36 9.46
CA GLN A 157 -3.51 25.41 8.00
C GLN A 157 -2.52 24.36 7.47
N PRO A 158 -3.01 23.24 6.89
CA PRO A 158 -2.11 22.23 6.33
C PRO A 158 -1.27 22.80 5.20
N ARG A 159 -0.04 22.30 5.10
CA ARG A 159 0.78 22.49 3.90
C ARG A 159 0.35 21.48 2.83
N GLU A 160 0.39 21.87 1.56
CA GLU A 160 0.27 20.90 0.48
C GLU A 160 1.55 20.06 0.37
N ALA A 161 1.45 18.78 0.68
CA ALA A 161 2.55 17.83 0.55
C ALA A 161 2.84 17.42 -0.91
N GLY A 162 1.94 17.79 -1.84
CA GLY A 162 2.00 17.38 -3.24
C GLY A 162 1.39 16.00 -3.51
N PRO A 163 1.69 15.42 -4.70
CA PRO A 163 1.31 14.05 -5.07
C PRO A 163 1.80 12.99 -4.07
N SER A 164 1.32 11.75 -4.23
CA SER A 164 1.81 10.63 -3.44
C SER A 164 3.31 10.40 -3.66
N SER A 165 4.04 10.17 -2.57
CA SER A 165 5.46 9.83 -2.68
C SER A 165 5.63 8.36 -3.06
N TRP A 166 6.80 7.99 -3.59
CA TRP A 166 7.07 6.60 -3.98
C TRP A 166 6.78 5.58 -2.87
N ILE A 167 7.15 5.88 -1.61
CA ILE A 167 6.92 4.95 -0.51
C ILE A 167 5.43 4.79 -0.17
N GLU A 168 4.64 5.85 -0.34
CA GLU A 168 3.20 5.81 -0.15
C GLU A 168 2.55 4.92 -1.20
N GLU A 169 2.93 5.08 -2.48
CA GLU A 169 2.45 4.20 -3.54
C GLU A 169 2.90 2.75 -3.33
N TYR A 170 4.16 2.55 -2.99
CA TYR A 170 4.71 1.22 -2.70
C TYR A 170 3.90 0.47 -1.63
N ARG A 171 3.52 1.13 -0.54
CA ARG A 171 2.71 0.53 0.53
C ARG A 171 1.32 0.10 0.04
N VAL A 172 0.70 0.90 -0.84
CA VAL A 172 -0.58 0.53 -1.46
C VAL A 172 -0.43 -0.68 -2.37
N TYR A 173 0.57 -0.67 -3.25
CA TYR A 173 0.87 -1.83 -4.12
C TYR A 173 1.16 -3.08 -3.30
N ARG A 174 1.95 -2.96 -2.24
CA ARG A 174 2.27 -4.06 -1.33
C ARG A 174 1.02 -4.66 -0.71
N ALA A 175 0.12 -3.83 -0.20
CA ALA A 175 -1.14 -4.29 0.39
C ALA A 175 -2.02 -5.00 -0.65
N LEU A 176 -2.15 -4.43 -1.85
CA LEU A 176 -2.92 -5.03 -2.95
C LEU A 176 -2.36 -6.37 -3.40
N TRP A 177 -1.04 -6.49 -3.55
CA TRP A 177 -0.41 -7.76 -3.92
C TRP A 177 -0.57 -8.83 -2.84
N HIS A 178 -0.56 -8.47 -1.55
CA HIS A 178 -0.85 -9.43 -0.48
C HIS A 178 -2.32 -9.89 -0.50
N LEU A 179 -3.27 -8.98 -0.76
CA LEU A 179 -4.68 -9.36 -0.93
C LEU A 179 -4.87 -10.30 -2.14
N GLN A 180 -4.21 -10.01 -3.26
CA GLN A 180 -4.21 -10.89 -4.43
C GLN A 180 -3.62 -12.27 -4.12
N LEU A 181 -2.44 -12.30 -3.47
CA LEU A 181 -1.78 -13.54 -3.08
C LEU A 181 -2.64 -14.37 -2.13
N TYR A 182 -3.31 -13.74 -1.16
CA TYR A 182 -4.21 -14.44 -0.24
C TYR A 182 -5.39 -15.09 -0.96
N SER A 183 -6.00 -14.39 -1.90
CA SER A 183 -7.07 -14.94 -2.75
C SER A 183 -6.56 -16.17 -3.52
N ASP A 184 -5.39 -16.07 -4.14
CA ASP A 184 -4.82 -17.16 -4.94
C ASP A 184 -4.38 -18.35 -4.09
N LEU A 185 -3.85 -18.12 -2.89
CA LEU A 185 -3.55 -19.16 -1.91
C LEU A 185 -4.82 -19.88 -1.46
N SER A 186 -5.91 -19.16 -1.24
CA SER A 186 -7.20 -19.74 -0.84
C SER A 186 -7.81 -20.61 -1.97
N ILE A 187 -7.61 -20.22 -3.23
CA ILE A 187 -8.04 -21.01 -4.39
C ILE A 187 -7.13 -22.25 -4.57
N ALA A 188 -5.81 -22.04 -4.57
CA ALA A 188 -4.83 -23.10 -4.73
C ALA A 188 -4.89 -24.11 -3.58
N GLY A 189 -5.08 -23.65 -2.34
CA GLY A 189 -5.21 -24.49 -1.16
C GLY A 189 -6.42 -25.41 -1.24
N ARG A 190 -7.56 -24.94 -1.74
CA ARG A 190 -8.71 -25.82 -2.02
C ARG A 190 -8.39 -26.84 -3.12
N ARG A 191 -7.68 -26.44 -4.18
CA ARG A 191 -7.29 -27.33 -5.28
C ARG A 191 -6.28 -28.40 -4.84
N LEU A 192 -5.34 -28.04 -3.97
CA LEU A 192 -4.25 -28.89 -3.49
C LEU A 192 -4.55 -29.55 -2.12
N ASN A 193 -5.76 -29.34 -1.58
CA ASN A 193 -6.19 -29.82 -0.27
C ASN A 193 -5.27 -29.41 0.90
N TRP A 194 -4.76 -28.17 0.88
CA TRP A 194 -4.04 -27.61 2.01
C TRP A 194 -4.98 -27.38 3.20
N PRO A 195 -4.55 -27.67 4.44
CA PRO A 195 -5.33 -27.37 5.62
C PRO A 195 -5.60 -25.85 5.71
N GLN A 196 -6.87 -25.48 5.93
CA GLN A 196 -7.26 -24.08 6.06
C GLN A 196 -6.58 -23.41 7.27
N CYS A 197 -6.31 -24.16 8.34
CA CYS A 197 -5.57 -23.66 9.50
C CYS A 197 -4.15 -23.22 9.12
N ASP A 198 -3.44 -23.99 8.28
CA ASP A 198 -2.07 -23.65 7.88
C ASP A 198 -2.04 -22.35 7.05
N LEU A 199 -3.05 -22.14 6.21
CA LEU A 199 -3.23 -20.91 5.44
C LEU A 199 -3.50 -19.70 6.34
N GLU A 200 -4.38 -19.87 7.33
CA GLU A 200 -4.71 -18.81 8.30
C GLU A 200 -3.51 -18.47 9.20
N ASP A 201 -2.78 -19.47 9.66
CA ASP A 201 -1.58 -19.31 10.48
C ASP A 201 -0.47 -18.62 9.66
N TRP A 202 -0.24 -19.04 8.42
CA TRP A 202 0.72 -18.36 7.53
C TRP A 202 0.32 -16.91 7.27
N TRP A 203 -0.95 -16.65 6.95
CA TRP A 203 -1.43 -15.30 6.72
C TRP A 203 -1.23 -14.42 7.97
N PHE A 204 -1.50 -15.00 9.13
CA PHE A 204 -1.32 -14.34 10.41
C PHE A 204 0.14 -13.93 10.64
N GLU A 205 1.08 -14.85 10.44
CA GLU A 205 2.52 -14.59 10.55
C GLU A 205 3.01 -13.58 9.51
N GLN A 206 2.56 -13.72 8.26
CA GLN A 206 2.97 -12.86 7.15
C GLN A 206 2.54 -11.40 7.37
N MET A 207 1.33 -11.18 7.89
CA MET A 207 0.84 -9.84 8.23
C MET A 207 1.55 -9.22 9.44
N LYS A 208 2.36 -10.01 10.17
CA LYS A 208 3.14 -9.59 11.34
C LYS A 208 2.23 -9.01 12.42
N TRP A 209 1.06 -9.62 12.65
CA TRP A 209 0.10 -9.20 13.67
C TRP A 209 0.67 -9.27 15.10
N ASP A 210 1.70 -10.08 15.31
CA ASP A 210 2.42 -10.19 16.57
C ASP A 210 3.44 -9.06 16.80
N GLN A 211 3.79 -8.29 15.76
CA GLN A 211 4.72 -7.16 15.86
C GLN A 211 4.02 -5.90 16.35
N VAL A 212 4.74 -5.08 17.12
CA VAL A 212 4.23 -3.81 17.64
C VAL A 212 5.16 -2.67 17.20
N PRO A 213 4.70 -1.72 16.37
CA PRO A 213 3.36 -1.64 15.75
C PRO A 213 3.16 -2.67 14.62
N VAL A 214 1.91 -3.06 14.38
CA VAL A 214 1.54 -3.82 13.18
C VAL A 214 1.56 -2.88 11.98
N VAL A 215 2.49 -3.09 11.05
CA VAL A 215 2.65 -2.20 9.87
C VAL A 215 1.89 -2.77 8.68
N LEU A 216 2.30 -3.93 8.16
CA LEU A 216 1.70 -4.50 6.95
C LEU A 216 0.21 -4.83 7.13
N GLY A 217 -0.16 -5.41 8.27
CA GLY A 217 -1.57 -5.70 8.56
C GLY A 217 -2.48 -4.46 8.52
N GLU A 218 -2.02 -3.31 9.05
CA GLU A 218 -2.80 -2.06 9.02
C GLU A 218 -2.86 -1.44 7.60
N GLU A 219 -1.82 -1.61 6.80
CA GLU A 219 -1.84 -1.23 5.37
C GLU A 219 -2.88 -2.06 4.60
N VAL A 220 -2.86 -3.38 4.79
CA VAL A 220 -3.81 -4.32 4.13
C VAL A 220 -5.25 -4.03 4.55
N LEU A 221 -5.50 -3.83 5.85
CA LEU A 221 -6.81 -3.44 6.35
C LEU A 221 -7.29 -2.11 5.73
N ALA A 222 -6.41 -1.10 5.68
CA ALA A 222 -6.78 0.22 5.16
C ALA A 222 -7.18 0.12 3.68
N ILE A 223 -6.43 -0.64 2.88
CA ILE A 223 -6.74 -0.88 1.48
C ILE A 223 -8.02 -1.69 1.31
N SER A 224 -8.21 -2.75 2.09
CA SER A 224 -9.42 -3.55 2.04
C SER A 224 -10.68 -2.72 2.34
N GLU A 225 -10.68 -1.96 3.44
CA GLU A 225 -11.79 -1.07 3.82
C GLU A 225 -12.02 0.04 2.77
N CYS A 226 -10.95 0.51 2.12
CA CYS A 226 -11.05 1.50 1.05
C CYS A 226 -11.74 0.90 -0.18
N LEU A 227 -11.31 -0.27 -0.62
CA LEU A 227 -11.89 -0.98 -1.76
C LEU A 227 -13.34 -1.38 -1.50
N GLU A 228 -13.68 -1.81 -0.28
CA GLU A 228 -15.07 -2.07 0.10
C GLU A 228 -15.97 -0.85 -0.10
N ALA A 229 -15.47 0.34 0.25
CA ALA A 229 -16.21 1.58 0.06
C ALA A 229 -16.28 2.05 -1.40
N LEU A 230 -15.33 1.62 -2.24
CA LEU A 230 -15.24 2.01 -3.66
C LEU A 230 -15.95 1.05 -4.61
N ASP A 231 -16.12 -0.21 -4.22
CA ASP A 231 -16.72 -1.23 -5.06
C ASP A 231 -18.20 -0.94 -5.35
N GLY A 232 -18.56 -0.93 -6.63
CA GLY A 232 -19.93 -0.75 -7.10
C GLY A 232 -20.78 -2.00 -6.91
N VAL A 233 -20.15 -3.16 -6.82
CA VAL A 233 -20.77 -4.44 -6.49
C VAL A 233 -20.45 -4.70 -5.02
N CYS A 234 -21.41 -5.12 -4.19
CA CYS A 234 -21.11 -5.41 -2.79
C CYS A 234 -20.03 -6.51 -2.73
N PRO A 235 -18.81 -6.24 -2.24
CA PRO A 235 -17.73 -7.21 -2.35
C PRO A 235 -17.97 -8.37 -1.40
N THR A 236 -17.51 -9.54 -1.81
CA THR A 236 -17.47 -10.70 -0.92
C THR A 236 -16.39 -10.47 0.13
N LEU A 237 -16.77 -10.56 1.40
CA LEU A 237 -15.86 -10.42 2.53
C LEU A 237 -15.46 -11.80 3.05
N HIS A 238 -14.19 -11.91 3.42
CA HIS A 238 -13.63 -13.03 4.16
C HIS A 238 -13.34 -12.57 5.59
N THR A 239 -13.73 -13.40 6.56
CA THR A 239 -13.42 -13.17 7.98
C THR A 239 -12.24 -14.04 8.38
N THR A 240 -11.18 -13.39 8.85
CA THR A 240 -9.97 -14.03 9.41
C THR A 240 -9.73 -13.55 10.84
N LYS A 241 -8.72 -14.10 11.52
CA LYS A 241 -8.34 -13.71 12.88
C LYS A 241 -7.16 -12.75 12.84
N GLY A 242 -7.28 -11.65 13.56
CA GLY A 242 -6.19 -10.75 13.93
C GLY A 242 -5.80 -10.94 15.38
N MET A 243 -4.62 -10.42 15.74
CA MET A 243 -4.16 -10.33 17.12
C MET A 243 -3.68 -8.92 17.38
N ALA A 244 -4.08 -8.39 18.53
CA ALA A 244 -3.58 -7.13 19.03
C ALA A 244 -3.03 -7.35 20.44
N THR A 245 -1.81 -6.89 20.66
CA THR A 245 -1.27 -6.76 22.02
C THR A 245 -2.00 -5.60 22.69
N ARG A 246 -2.73 -5.83 23.78
CA ARG A 246 -3.49 -4.76 24.46
C ARG A 246 -2.63 -4.05 25.52
N PHE A 247 -1.95 -4.81 26.37
CA PHE A 247 -1.01 -4.32 27.39
C PHE A 247 0.09 -5.34 27.62
N TYR A 248 1.36 -4.89 27.65
CA TYR A 248 2.62 -5.53 28.10
C TYR A 248 2.89 -7.03 27.90
N ASN A 249 1.94 -7.88 27.47
CA ASN A 249 2.00 -9.29 27.04
C ASN A 249 0.59 -9.91 26.78
N GLU A 250 -0.53 -9.22 27.05
CA GLU A 250 -1.87 -9.74 26.76
C GLU A 250 -2.21 -9.64 25.27
N LYS A 251 -2.39 -10.81 24.64
CA LYS A 251 -2.77 -10.97 23.23
C LYS A 251 -4.29 -11.14 23.15
N HIS A 252 -4.96 -10.24 22.46
CA HIS A 252 -6.39 -10.35 22.17
C HIS A 252 -6.59 -10.75 20.71
N LEU A 253 -7.30 -11.86 20.50
CA LEU A 253 -7.74 -12.28 19.16
C LEU A 253 -9.03 -11.53 18.82
N PHE A 254 -9.12 -11.01 17.60
CA PHE A 254 -10.31 -10.34 17.09
C PHE A 254 -10.56 -10.71 15.62
N GLU A 255 -11.79 -10.50 15.16
CA GLU A 255 -12.16 -10.77 13.77
C GLU A 255 -11.75 -9.62 12.86
N ILE A 256 -11.12 -9.98 11.75
CA ILE A 256 -10.73 -9.08 10.67
C ILE A 256 -11.58 -9.43 9.46
N HIS A 257 -12.14 -8.40 8.82
CA HIS A 257 -12.88 -8.53 7.57
C HIS A 257 -12.03 -7.98 6.43
N LEU A 258 -11.79 -8.80 5.42
CA LEU A 258 -11.03 -8.45 4.22
C LEU A 258 -11.86 -8.74 2.97
N ILE A 259 -11.64 -7.99 1.90
CA ILE A 259 -12.15 -8.38 0.59
C ILE A 259 -11.53 -9.73 0.19
N SER A 260 -12.37 -10.67 -0.24
CA SER A 260 -11.88 -12.01 -0.61
C SER A 260 -11.18 -12.03 -1.97
N GLN A 261 -11.51 -11.07 -2.83
CA GLN A 261 -10.94 -10.90 -4.17
C GLN A 261 -10.82 -9.41 -4.47
N LEU A 262 -9.79 -9.03 -5.24
CA LEU A 262 -9.66 -7.66 -5.71
C LEU A 262 -10.79 -7.33 -6.70
N PRO A 263 -11.49 -6.20 -6.54
CA PRO A 263 -12.50 -5.79 -7.50
C PRO A 263 -11.86 -5.44 -8.85
N ASN A 264 -12.64 -5.54 -9.92
CA ASN A 264 -12.22 -4.99 -11.21
C ASN A 264 -12.30 -3.46 -11.13
N ALA A 265 -11.21 -2.76 -11.45
CA ALA A 265 -11.16 -1.30 -11.40
C ALA A 265 -12.22 -0.63 -12.31
N ARG A 266 -12.67 -1.32 -13.37
CA ARG A 266 -13.77 -0.85 -14.25
C ARG A 266 -15.15 -0.91 -13.60
N GLN A 267 -15.28 -1.60 -12.46
CA GLN A 267 -16.54 -1.78 -11.72
C GLN A 267 -16.62 -0.88 -10.47
N LEU A 268 -15.62 -0.03 -10.23
CA LEU A 268 -15.67 0.93 -9.13
C LEU A 268 -16.80 1.95 -9.34
N ARG A 269 -17.33 2.48 -8.24
CA ARG A 269 -18.44 3.47 -8.25
C ARG A 269 -18.12 4.76 -9.00
N HIS A 270 -16.83 5.06 -9.16
CA HIS A 270 -16.32 6.29 -9.76
C HIS A 270 -15.15 5.96 -10.67
N GLU A 271 -14.96 6.78 -11.70
CA GLU A 271 -13.76 6.75 -12.53
C GLU A 271 -12.61 7.45 -11.80
N PHE A 272 -11.40 6.91 -11.96
CA PHE A 272 -10.19 7.42 -11.35
C PHE A 272 -9.09 7.56 -12.39
N ASP A 273 -8.35 8.66 -12.32
CA ASP A 273 -7.14 8.82 -13.09
C ASP A 273 -6.12 7.75 -12.70
N THR A 274 -5.38 7.26 -13.69
CA THR A 274 -4.34 6.25 -13.52
C THR A 274 -3.01 6.83 -13.93
N TRP A 275 -1.98 6.61 -13.13
CA TRP A 275 -0.62 7.07 -13.39
C TRP A 275 0.39 5.96 -13.17
N ALA A 276 1.60 6.14 -13.71
CA ALA A 276 2.73 5.26 -13.46
C ALA A 276 3.37 5.61 -12.10
N PRO A 277 3.84 4.61 -11.33
CA PRO A 277 4.44 4.87 -10.03
C PRO A 277 5.71 5.72 -10.17
N PRO A 278 5.94 6.69 -9.28
CA PRO A 278 7.12 7.55 -9.34
C PRO A 278 8.39 6.76 -9.03
N SER A 279 9.55 7.26 -9.47
CA SER A 279 10.83 6.65 -9.08
C SER A 279 11.12 6.88 -7.58
N PRO A 280 11.76 5.91 -6.89
CA PRO A 280 12.23 6.13 -5.53
C PRO A 280 13.24 7.28 -5.49
N PRO A 281 13.21 8.12 -4.43
CA PRO A 281 14.16 9.21 -4.29
C PRO A 281 15.59 8.68 -4.14
N LYS A 282 16.55 9.37 -4.75
CA LYS A 282 17.98 9.10 -4.56
C LYS A 282 18.43 9.61 -3.19
N ILE A 283 18.34 8.74 -2.19
CA ILE A 283 18.84 9.00 -0.83
C ILE A 283 20.16 8.25 -0.70
N ALA A 284 21.24 8.97 -0.39
CA ALA A 284 22.57 8.38 -0.27
C ALA A 284 22.60 7.36 0.87
N ASP A 285 23.19 6.19 0.62
CA ASP A 285 23.50 5.24 1.69
C ASP A 285 24.46 5.91 2.69
N ALA A 286 24.29 5.55 3.96
CA ALA A 286 24.72 6.30 5.14
C ALA A 286 26.24 6.47 5.37
N GLU A 287 27.06 6.44 4.33
CA GLU A 287 28.51 6.70 4.41
C GLU A 287 28.87 8.17 4.09
N GLU A 288 28.06 8.90 3.31
CA GLU A 288 28.24 10.34 3.11
C GLU A 288 27.23 11.17 3.94
N THR A 289 27.79 12.02 4.79
CA THR A 289 27.22 12.62 6.01
C THR A 289 26.14 13.68 5.79
N SER A 290 25.35 13.67 4.70
CA SER A 290 24.42 14.77 4.42
C SER A 290 23.03 14.47 3.85
N ARG A 291 22.60 13.20 3.71
CA ARG A 291 21.18 12.90 3.42
C ARG A 291 20.66 11.70 4.19
N MET A 292 20.40 11.89 5.49
CA MET A 292 19.59 10.93 6.23
C MET A 292 18.17 10.91 5.64
N ASP A 293 17.56 9.73 5.51
CA ASP A 293 16.15 9.57 5.14
C ASP A 293 15.24 10.09 6.28
N VAL A 294 15.20 11.41 6.47
CA VAL A 294 14.46 12.04 7.57
C VAL A 294 12.97 11.73 7.47
N TRP A 295 12.42 11.80 6.26
CA TRP A 295 11.00 11.66 5.99
C TRP A 295 10.54 10.20 5.79
N GLY A 296 11.48 9.26 5.69
CA GLY A 296 11.15 7.86 5.52
C GLY A 296 10.67 7.51 4.11
N GLN A 297 11.23 8.15 3.08
CA GLN A 297 10.87 7.97 1.67
C GLN A 297 11.83 7.03 0.91
N GLY A 298 12.92 6.60 1.55
CA GLY A 298 13.90 5.72 0.95
C GLY A 298 13.50 4.25 0.97
N VAL A 299 14.24 3.44 0.21
CA VAL A 299 14.03 1.99 0.11
C VAL A 299 14.13 1.30 1.46
N THR A 300 14.94 1.79 2.39
CA THR A 300 15.03 1.25 3.75
C THR A 300 13.73 1.40 4.57
N SER A 301 12.84 2.29 4.12
CA SER A 301 11.54 2.55 4.75
C SER A 301 10.44 1.59 4.29
N ILE A 302 10.71 0.65 3.35
CA ILE A 302 9.72 -0.37 2.95
C ILE A 302 9.25 -1.16 4.17
N HIS A 303 10.13 -1.59 5.07
CA HIS A 303 9.75 -2.39 6.24
C HIS A 303 9.38 -1.57 7.48
N ARG A 304 9.30 -0.24 7.38
CA ARG A 304 9.12 0.63 8.55
C ARG A 304 8.10 1.71 8.27
N ASN A 305 7.14 1.86 9.19
CA ASN A 305 6.29 3.02 9.24
C ASN A 305 6.41 3.68 10.62
N ARG A 306 7.17 4.78 10.69
CA ARG A 306 7.36 5.56 11.92
C ARG A 306 6.06 6.18 12.42
N MET A 307 5.13 6.54 11.54
CA MET A 307 3.83 7.07 11.94
C MET A 307 2.98 6.01 12.64
N ALA A 308 3.07 4.73 12.21
CA ALA A 308 2.43 3.62 12.91
C ALA A 308 2.96 3.47 14.35
N THR A 309 4.26 3.66 14.56
CA THR A 309 4.85 3.66 15.91
C THR A 309 4.31 4.81 16.76
N ILE A 310 4.24 6.02 16.20
CA ILE A 310 3.71 7.20 16.89
C ILE A 310 2.26 6.96 17.28
N PHE A 311 1.41 6.58 16.33
CA PHE A 311 0.01 6.30 16.58
C PHE A 311 -0.18 5.26 17.69
N ARG A 312 0.62 4.18 17.67
CA ARG A 312 0.57 3.16 18.72
C ARG A 312 0.93 3.70 20.11
N VAL A 313 1.95 4.56 20.20
CA VAL A 313 2.31 5.22 21.46
C VAL A 313 1.17 6.12 21.94
N CYS A 314 0.51 6.86 21.04
CA CYS A 314 -0.64 7.69 21.36
C CYS A 314 -1.80 6.85 21.92
N GLN A 315 -2.12 5.71 21.30
CA GLN A 315 -3.17 4.80 21.77
C GLN A 315 -2.92 4.29 23.20
N LEU A 316 -1.69 3.90 23.51
CA LEU A 316 -1.30 3.44 24.85
C LEU A 316 -1.42 4.57 25.88
N ARG A 317 -0.95 5.76 25.54
CA ARG A 317 -0.96 6.92 26.44
C ARG A 317 -2.37 7.36 26.81
N THR A 318 -3.20 7.56 25.80
CA THR A 318 -4.59 8.01 25.94
C THR A 318 -5.53 6.97 26.55
N SER A 319 -5.10 5.71 26.67
CA SER A 319 -5.88 4.67 27.35
C SER A 319 -6.01 4.91 28.85
N THR A 320 -5.04 5.60 29.45
CA THR A 320 -5.03 5.91 30.89
C THR A 320 -5.26 7.38 31.15
N HIS A 321 -4.71 8.25 30.29
CA HIS A 321 -4.77 9.70 30.45
C HIS A 321 -5.14 10.32 29.10
N PRO A 322 -6.44 10.61 28.85
CA PRO A 322 -6.86 11.30 27.64
C PRO A 322 -6.12 12.61 27.45
N ALA A 323 -5.81 12.95 26.20
CA ALA A 323 -5.13 14.20 25.89
C ALA A 323 -6.04 15.40 26.19
N ARG A 324 -5.45 16.54 26.52
CA ARG A 324 -6.20 17.78 26.70
C ARG A 324 -6.93 18.12 25.39
N HIS A 325 -8.21 18.47 25.51
CA HIS A 325 -9.13 18.75 24.38
C HIS A 325 -9.43 17.57 23.44
N GLN A 326 -9.07 16.33 23.81
CA GLN A 326 -9.36 15.16 22.99
C GLN A 326 -10.85 15.07 22.62
N VAL A 327 -11.14 14.96 21.32
CA VAL A 327 -12.52 15.03 20.79
C VAL A 327 -13.18 13.66 20.56
N CYS A 328 -12.39 12.59 20.53
CA CYS A 328 -12.88 11.22 20.46
C CYS A 328 -11.85 10.24 21.04
N GLN A 329 -12.28 9.01 21.34
CA GLN A 329 -11.36 7.91 21.63
C GLN A 329 -10.49 7.60 20.41
N ILE A 330 -9.22 7.25 20.64
CA ILE A 330 -8.25 6.94 19.56
C ILE A 330 -7.88 5.45 19.49
N GLN A 331 -8.49 4.64 20.35
CA GLN A 331 -8.27 3.19 20.45
C GLN A 331 -8.84 2.45 19.24
N ASP A 332 -9.89 2.97 18.60
CA ASP A 332 -10.39 2.45 17.34
C ASP A 332 -9.51 2.95 16.18
N SER A 333 -8.82 2.03 15.51
CA SER A 333 -7.97 2.35 14.36
C SER A 333 -8.74 2.44 13.04
N ARG A 334 -10.03 2.09 12.97
CA ARG A 334 -10.81 2.18 11.72
C ARG A 334 -10.86 3.59 11.13
N PRO A 335 -11.11 4.67 11.89
CA PRO A 335 -11.10 6.01 11.29
C PRO A 335 -9.68 6.44 10.87
N TRP A 336 -8.63 5.90 11.50
CA TRP A 336 -7.23 6.13 11.14
C TRP A 336 -6.92 5.53 9.76
N ARG A 337 -7.31 4.27 9.59
CA ARG A 337 -7.21 3.54 8.32
C ARG A 337 -8.07 4.15 7.22
N GLY A 338 -9.28 4.59 7.55
CA GLY A 338 -10.19 5.24 6.61
C GLY A 338 -9.64 6.52 5.99
N LEU A 339 -8.66 7.17 6.63
CA LEU A 339 -7.91 8.33 6.13
C LEU A 339 -6.62 7.97 5.37
N GLY A 340 -6.30 6.68 5.24
CA GLY A 340 -5.06 6.21 4.61
C GLY A 340 -3.81 6.41 5.46
N MET A 341 -3.95 6.68 6.76
CA MET A 341 -2.80 7.03 7.60
C MET A 341 -1.69 5.96 7.71
N PRO A 342 -1.98 4.64 7.67
CA PRO A 342 -0.93 3.62 7.55
C PRO A 342 -0.11 3.69 6.26
N ILE A 343 -0.59 4.41 5.24
CA ILE A 343 0.08 4.55 3.95
C ILE A 343 1.03 5.75 3.95
N TRP A 344 0.66 6.84 4.62
CA TRP A 344 1.34 8.14 4.54
C TRP A 344 2.78 8.13 5.08
N ASP A 345 3.64 8.89 4.40
CA ASP A 345 5.01 9.14 4.86
C ASP A 345 5.06 10.27 5.91
N LEU A 346 6.23 10.47 6.50
CA LEU A 346 6.37 11.48 7.55
C LEU A 346 6.31 12.90 7.01
N TRP A 347 6.62 13.12 5.72
CA TRP A 347 6.52 14.43 5.11
C TRP A 347 5.06 14.87 4.99
N ARG A 348 4.19 13.98 4.51
CA ARG A 348 2.74 14.24 4.48
C ARG A 348 2.19 14.41 5.89
N CYS A 349 2.61 13.57 6.84
CA CYS A 349 2.18 13.72 8.23
C CYS A 349 2.65 15.06 8.83
N TYR A 350 3.85 15.54 8.50
CA TYR A 350 4.32 16.87 8.91
C TYR A 350 3.46 17.98 8.30
N CYS A 351 3.18 17.91 7.00
CA CYS A 351 2.34 18.88 6.30
C CYS A 351 0.91 18.95 6.87
N LEU A 352 0.40 17.83 7.39
CA LEU A 352 -0.88 17.72 8.09
C LEU A 352 -0.81 18.17 9.56
N GLY A 353 0.37 18.52 10.07
CA GLY A 353 0.58 18.88 11.47
C GLY A 353 0.49 17.70 12.44
N LEU A 354 0.81 16.49 11.98
CA LEU A 354 0.81 15.23 12.74
C LEU A 354 2.21 14.67 12.99
N TYR A 355 3.27 15.38 12.58
CA TYR A 355 4.65 14.97 12.82
C TYR A 355 5.54 16.20 13.00
N ALA A 356 6.47 16.13 13.93
CA ALA A 356 7.48 17.16 14.12
C ALA A 356 8.76 16.80 13.35
N ALA A 357 9.25 17.74 12.53
CA ALA A 357 10.47 17.55 11.76
C ALA A 357 11.69 17.42 12.70
N LYS A 358 12.40 16.28 12.65
CA LYS A 358 13.55 16.00 13.53
C LYS A 358 14.58 15.10 12.85
N TYR A 359 15.86 15.38 13.05
CA TYR A 359 16.93 14.50 12.59
C TYR A 359 16.94 13.17 13.36
N PRO A 360 17.14 12.01 12.69
CA PRO A 360 17.13 10.70 13.36
C PRO A 360 18.27 10.51 14.39
N ARG A 361 19.46 11.06 14.12
CA ARG A 361 20.67 10.96 14.97
C ARG A 361 21.60 12.16 14.75
N GLY A 362 22.32 12.58 15.81
CA GLY A 362 23.41 13.57 15.74
C GLY A 362 23.04 14.99 16.20
N ARG A 363 24.07 15.84 16.42
CA ARG A 363 23.91 17.29 16.68
C ARG A 363 23.85 18.07 15.36
N HIS A 364 22.96 17.70 14.45
CA HIS A 364 22.70 18.54 13.29
C HIS A 364 21.80 19.70 13.74
N ARG A 365 22.31 20.92 13.66
CA ARG A 365 21.52 22.14 13.91
C ARG A 365 21.26 22.81 12.57
N GLY A 366 19.99 23.04 12.23
CA GLY A 366 19.60 23.80 11.06
C GLY A 366 18.29 23.33 10.43
N PRO A 367 17.83 24.02 9.37
CA PRO A 367 16.64 23.63 8.64
C PRO A 367 16.77 22.23 8.02
N ILE A 368 15.72 21.42 8.16
CA ILE A 368 15.60 20.08 7.59
C ILE A 368 15.16 20.20 6.13
N PRO A 369 15.90 19.60 5.18
CA PRO A 369 15.52 19.62 3.77
C PRO A 369 14.23 18.82 3.56
N ALA A 370 13.29 19.42 2.85
CA ALA A 370 12.00 18.82 2.52
C ALA A 370 12.02 18.19 1.10
N PRO A 371 11.15 17.20 0.83
CA PRO A 371 11.05 16.55 -0.48
C PRO A 371 10.63 17.51 -1.61
N ASP A 372 9.95 18.60 -1.29
CA ASP A 372 9.53 19.62 -2.26
C ASP A 372 10.63 20.65 -2.60
N GLY A 373 11.85 20.42 -2.12
CA GLY A 373 13.01 21.29 -2.34
C GLY A 373 13.10 22.47 -1.37
N SER A 374 12.10 22.67 -0.50
CA SER A 374 12.17 23.66 0.57
C SER A 374 13.00 23.16 1.76
N SER A 375 13.19 24.02 2.75
CA SER A 375 13.71 23.61 4.06
C SER A 375 12.76 24.05 5.16
N VAL A 376 12.56 23.19 6.15
CA VAL A 376 11.66 23.44 7.29
C VAL A 376 12.45 23.50 8.59
N PRO A 377 12.06 24.32 9.58
CA PRO A 377 12.73 24.35 10.87
C PRO A 377 12.71 22.98 11.57
N GLU A 378 13.80 22.62 12.25
CA GLU A 378 13.81 21.50 13.20
C GLU A 378 12.93 21.83 14.40
N GLY A 379 12.01 20.92 14.73
CA GLY A 379 10.94 21.21 15.68
C GLY A 379 9.92 22.19 15.07
N CYS A 380 8.69 21.73 14.90
CA CYS A 380 7.50 22.53 14.62
C CYS A 380 6.26 21.64 14.67
N SER A 381 5.14 22.24 15.09
CA SER A 381 3.74 21.75 15.14
C SER A 381 3.47 20.30 14.71
N PRO A 382 3.06 19.40 15.63
CA PRO A 382 2.68 19.72 17.01
C PRO A 382 3.90 20.00 17.88
N ALA A 383 3.73 20.90 18.84
CA ALA A 383 4.69 21.04 19.92
C ALA A 383 4.73 19.70 20.69
N ASP A 384 5.93 19.26 21.09
CA ASP A 384 6.09 18.02 21.89
C ASP A 384 5.57 18.21 23.34
N CYS A 385 5.01 19.38 23.65
CA CYS A 385 4.47 19.72 24.96
C CYS A 385 3.04 19.17 25.14
N GLY A 386 2.80 18.57 26.30
CA GLY A 386 1.47 18.32 26.86
C GLY A 386 0.57 17.28 26.18
N PHE A 387 1.03 16.51 25.18
CA PHE A 387 0.20 15.55 24.42
C PHE A 387 -0.60 16.17 23.26
N GLU A 388 -0.14 17.29 22.68
CA GLU A 388 -0.82 17.92 21.53
C GLU A 388 -1.01 16.95 20.35
N ILE A 389 -0.03 16.11 20.05
CA ILE A 389 -0.13 15.12 18.97
C ILE A 389 -1.31 14.18 19.15
N ASP A 390 -1.57 13.74 20.39
CA ASP A 390 -2.67 12.83 20.72
C ASP A 390 -4.02 13.53 20.46
N TYR A 391 -4.13 14.81 20.85
CA TYR A 391 -5.28 15.66 20.52
C TYR A 391 -5.48 15.77 19.01
N ARG A 392 -4.43 16.11 18.25
CA ARG A 392 -4.53 16.27 16.79
C ARG A 392 -4.96 14.99 16.11
N ILE A 393 -4.42 13.84 16.51
CA ILE A 393 -4.87 12.53 16.02
C ILE A 393 -6.37 12.36 16.27
N SER A 394 -6.86 12.69 17.48
CA SER A 394 -8.29 12.61 17.79
C SER A 394 -9.15 13.51 16.87
N VAL A 395 -8.66 14.69 16.48
CA VAL A 395 -9.35 15.59 15.53
C VAL A 395 -9.49 14.93 14.16
N PHE A 396 -8.43 14.30 13.64
CA PHE A 396 -8.48 13.57 12.38
C PHE A 396 -9.46 12.39 12.44
N LEU A 397 -9.38 11.57 13.49
CA LEU A 397 -10.30 10.43 13.66
C LEU A 397 -11.75 10.90 13.74
N HIS A 398 -12.02 11.93 14.54
CA HIS A 398 -13.36 12.49 14.69
C HIS A 398 -13.90 13.03 13.35
N ALA A 399 -13.06 13.73 12.57
CA ALA A 399 -13.45 14.21 11.25
C ALA A 399 -13.83 13.05 10.32
N ARG A 400 -13.07 11.95 10.33
CA ARG A 400 -13.41 10.77 9.54
C ARG A 400 -14.74 10.14 9.96
N MET A 401 -14.98 9.99 11.27
CA MET A 401 -16.25 9.49 11.80
C MET A 401 -17.43 10.37 11.35
N GLN A 402 -17.28 11.70 11.39
CA GLN A 402 -18.30 12.62 10.90
C GLN A 402 -18.56 12.47 9.40
N MET A 403 -17.53 12.21 8.59
CA MET A 403 -17.71 11.94 7.16
C MET A 403 -18.52 10.66 6.91
N GLU A 404 -18.30 9.61 7.71
CA GLU A 404 -19.07 8.35 7.63
C GLU A 404 -20.54 8.56 8.02
N ASP A 405 -20.77 9.28 9.11
CA ASP A 405 -22.13 9.59 9.57
C ASP A 405 -22.91 10.41 8.54
N LYS A 406 -22.26 11.40 7.91
CA LYS A 406 -22.88 12.19 6.82
C LYS A 406 -23.23 11.33 5.61
N LYS A 407 -22.33 10.43 5.19
CA LYS A 407 -22.60 9.48 4.09
C LYS A 407 -23.78 8.56 4.42
N ARG A 408 -23.80 8.00 5.63
CA ARG A 408 -24.90 7.12 6.09
C ARG A 408 -26.24 7.84 6.12
N LYS A 409 -26.31 9.06 6.67
CA LYS A 409 -27.54 9.87 6.69
C LYS A 409 -28.00 10.29 5.29
N GLY A 410 -27.06 10.58 4.39
CA GLY A 410 -27.36 10.90 2.99
C GLY A 410 -27.90 9.71 2.19
N MET A 411 -27.55 8.47 2.55
CA MET A 411 -28.10 7.26 1.94
C MET A 411 -29.51 6.89 2.46
N VAL A 412 -29.87 7.30 3.68
CA VAL A 412 -31.21 7.07 4.26
C VAL A 412 -32.24 8.12 3.78
N SER A 413 -31.77 9.24 3.23
CA SER A 413 -32.62 10.35 2.76
C SER A 413 -32.88 10.34 1.25
N LYS A 414 -32.42 9.30 0.54
CA LYS A 414 -32.73 8.99 -0.86
C LYS A 414 -33.44 7.65 -0.89
#